data_AF-A0A835XPT9-F1
#
_entry.id   AF-A0A835XPT9-F1
#
_cell.length_a   1.000
_cell.length_b   1.000
_cell.length_c   1.000
_cell.angle_alpha   90.00
_cell.angle_beta   90.00
_cell.angle_gamma   90.00
#
_symmetry.space_group_name_H-M   'P 1'
#
loop_
_entity.id
_entity.type
_entity.pdbx_description
1 polymer ?
#
loop_
_entity_poly.entity_id
_entity_poly.type
_entity_poly.pdbx_seq_one_letter_code
_entity_poly.pdbx_strand_id
1 'polypeptide(L)'
;MASGPTEGAEAAVHGRLSSLKGFTVTEVLGEDSLHKTVALLGRFEGRDDPAVLLLGRKPFDKAGLDELASERLALAPDFANDIYSKYVGTPPPSQAGVTVDLIYPATDKHIAKHRAQKRVMVTETPELYEQTVLPYIRSIPPARLQWVYNILEKKKEADRLIFEDPNPSLGFMLHPDLKWDQDQDQVQPEQLYCLALVHRRDLGCMRDLTAQHLPLLENVRDKGCQAISSRYGVPPSQLRVFLHYPPSYYHLHVHFAHASLEHRGVAAGKAVLLDDVIDCIKTFGSDAWSRRTLTFQLGEADELWRLLGPGEGA
;
A
#
# COMPACT_ATOMS: atom_id res chain seq x y z
N MET A 1 28.92 29.45 20.33
CA MET A 1 27.79 29.40 21.29
C MET A 1 26.93 28.21 20.89
N ALA A 2 26.86 27.19 21.75
CA ALA A 2 26.08 25.99 21.50
C ALA A 2 24.60 26.34 21.54
N SER A 3 23.88 26.19 20.42
CA SER A 3 22.42 26.22 20.43
C SER A 3 21.94 25.00 21.22
N GLY A 4 21.30 25.23 22.36
CA GLY A 4 20.73 24.17 23.19
C GLY A 4 19.69 23.32 22.44
N PRO A 5 19.20 22.24 23.07
CA PRO A 5 18.18 21.37 22.47
C PRO A 5 16.98 22.21 21.99
N THR A 6 16.63 22.06 20.72
CA THR A 6 15.45 22.68 20.12
C THR A 6 14.23 21.84 20.49
N GLU A 7 13.42 22.36 21.42
CA GLU A 7 12.23 21.71 21.98
C GLU A 7 10.94 22.35 21.43
N GLY A 8 9.83 21.60 21.51
CA GLY A 8 8.48 22.12 21.24
C GLY A 8 8.14 22.37 19.77
N ALA A 9 7.04 23.10 19.55
CA ALA A 9 6.42 23.28 18.24
C ALA A 9 7.31 23.97 17.20
N GLU A 10 8.11 24.97 17.59
CA GLU A 10 9.01 25.67 16.65
C GLU A 10 10.10 24.74 16.13
N ALA A 11 10.64 23.87 16.98
CA ALA A 11 11.59 22.85 16.56
C ALA A 11 10.94 21.81 15.65
N ALA A 12 9.70 21.42 15.94
CA ALA A 12 8.93 20.46 15.15
C ALA A 12 8.68 20.96 13.72
N VAL A 13 8.28 22.23 13.54
CA VAL A 13 8.05 22.84 12.21
C VAL A 13 9.29 22.76 11.32
N HIS A 14 10.48 22.83 11.91
CA HIS A 14 11.75 22.81 11.18
C HIS A 14 12.43 21.43 11.18
N GLY A 15 11.78 20.38 11.71
CA GLY A 15 12.37 19.05 11.78
C GLY A 15 13.62 18.96 12.66
N ARG A 16 13.76 19.86 13.65
CA ARG A 16 14.93 19.94 14.56
C ARG A 16 14.62 19.43 15.97
N LEU A 17 13.55 18.65 16.12
CA LEU A 17 13.10 18.22 17.42
C LEU A 17 14.13 17.25 18.05
N SER A 18 14.66 17.59 19.23
CA SER A 18 15.58 16.72 19.98
C SER A 18 14.92 15.99 21.15
N SER A 19 13.67 16.31 21.47
CA SER A 19 12.89 15.74 22.57
C SER A 19 11.39 15.96 22.34
N LEU A 20 10.56 15.01 22.76
CA LEU A 20 9.09 15.14 22.79
C LEU A 20 8.57 15.83 24.07
N LYS A 21 9.45 16.49 24.84
CA LYS A 21 9.04 17.25 26.02
C LYS A 21 7.97 18.29 25.66
N GLY A 22 6.90 18.34 26.45
CA GLY A 22 5.72 19.17 26.19
C GLY A 22 4.74 18.59 25.16
N PHE A 23 5.00 17.42 24.59
CA PHE A 23 4.04 16.72 23.74
C PHE A 23 3.06 15.90 24.58
N THR A 24 1.76 16.12 24.38
CA THR A 24 0.69 15.36 25.05
C THR A 24 -0.07 14.55 24.02
N VAL A 25 -0.11 13.23 24.22
CA VAL A 25 -0.95 12.32 23.42
C VAL A 25 -2.40 12.50 23.82
N THR A 26 -3.26 12.75 22.84
CA THR A 26 -4.71 12.88 23.04
C THR A 26 -5.48 11.65 22.57
N GLU A 27 -4.93 10.89 21.62
CA GLU A 27 -5.60 9.72 21.07
C GLU A 27 -4.61 8.72 20.44
N VAL A 28 -4.91 7.42 20.54
CA VAL A 28 -4.28 6.39 19.69
C VAL A 28 -5.07 6.30 18.39
N LEU A 29 -4.49 6.77 17.29
CA LEU A 29 -5.15 6.72 15.99
C LEU A 29 -5.21 5.29 15.47
N GLY A 30 -4.13 4.52 15.58
CA GLY A 30 -4.12 3.13 15.13
C GLY A 30 -2.86 2.38 15.55
N GLU A 31 -2.95 1.05 15.57
CA GLU A 31 -1.84 0.15 15.90
C GLU A 31 -1.75 -0.95 14.84
N ASP A 32 -0.51 -1.30 14.44
CA ASP A 32 -0.22 -2.48 13.63
C ASP A 32 0.74 -3.39 14.40
N SER A 33 0.16 -4.34 15.14
CA SER A 33 0.94 -5.26 15.97
C SER A 33 1.74 -6.28 15.15
N LEU A 34 1.50 -6.42 13.83
CA LEU A 34 2.34 -7.25 12.95
C LEU A 34 3.65 -6.50 12.65
N HIS A 35 3.55 -5.26 12.20
CA HIS A 35 4.70 -4.40 11.86
C HIS A 35 5.29 -3.67 13.08
N LYS A 36 4.71 -3.84 14.27
CA LYS A 36 5.14 -3.21 15.53
C LYS A 36 5.16 -1.69 15.45
N THR A 37 4.09 -1.10 14.90
CA THR A 37 3.94 0.35 14.75
C THR A 37 2.68 0.88 15.43
N VAL A 38 2.69 2.15 15.82
CA VAL A 38 1.54 2.88 16.38
C VAL A 38 1.50 4.31 15.83
N ALA A 39 0.30 4.80 15.55
CA ALA A 39 0.03 6.19 15.18
C ALA A 39 -0.74 6.87 16.31
N LEU A 40 -0.24 8.04 16.73
CA LEU A 40 -0.76 8.80 17.86
C LEU A 40 -1.16 10.21 17.40
N LEU A 41 -2.26 10.72 17.92
CA LEU A 41 -2.63 12.12 17.83
C LEU A 41 -2.23 12.81 19.13
N GLY A 42 -1.64 13.99 19.02
CA GLY A 42 -1.29 14.79 20.19
C GLY A 42 -1.09 16.26 19.86
N ARG A 43 -0.62 17.00 20.86
CA ARG A 43 -0.43 18.47 20.81
C ARG A 43 0.82 18.86 21.58
N PHE A 44 1.49 19.92 21.14
CA PHE A 44 2.57 20.55 21.91
C PHE A 44 1.99 21.57 22.89
N GLU A 45 2.60 21.68 24.07
CA GLU A 45 2.23 22.65 25.10
C GLU A 45 2.18 24.09 24.52
N GLY A 46 1.11 24.81 24.83
CA GLY A 46 0.89 26.17 24.34
C GLY A 46 0.58 26.30 22.85
N ARG A 47 0.20 25.21 22.15
CA ARG A 47 -0.23 25.23 20.74
C ARG A 47 -1.51 24.43 20.50
N ASP A 48 -2.41 25.02 19.72
CA ASP A 48 -3.70 24.43 19.33
C ASP A 48 -3.65 23.69 17.99
N ASP A 49 -2.47 23.57 17.36
CA ASP A 49 -2.31 22.76 16.17
C ASP A 49 -2.11 21.28 16.56
N PRO A 50 -2.83 20.33 15.94
CA PRO A 50 -2.63 18.92 16.19
C PRO A 50 -1.33 18.42 15.55
N ALA A 51 -0.77 17.33 16.08
CA ALA A 51 0.34 16.60 15.47
C ALA A 51 0.03 15.10 15.41
N VAL A 52 0.47 14.44 14.34
CA VAL A 52 0.44 12.97 14.23
C VAL A 52 1.86 12.47 14.45
N LEU A 53 2.03 11.60 15.44
CA LEU A 53 3.29 10.97 15.80
C LEU A 53 3.22 9.48 15.44
N LEU A 54 4.11 9.01 14.58
CA LEU A 54 4.22 7.61 14.19
C LEU A 54 5.45 7.02 14.86
N LEU A 55 5.26 5.91 15.56
CA LEU A 55 6.33 5.18 16.24
C LEU A 55 6.41 3.77 15.68
N GLY A 56 7.61 3.30 15.34
CA GLY A 56 7.83 1.95 14.84
C GLY A 56 9.10 1.33 15.41
N ARG A 57 9.09 0.04 15.73
CA ARG A 57 10.32 -0.67 16.12
C ARG A 57 11.28 -0.72 14.93
N LYS A 58 12.56 -0.45 15.17
CA LYS A 58 13.58 -0.68 14.14
C LYS A 58 13.78 -2.18 13.90
N PRO A 59 14.13 -2.60 12.67
CA PRO A 59 14.63 -3.95 12.42
C PRO A 59 15.86 -4.26 13.28
N PHE A 60 16.13 -5.53 13.52
CA PHE A 60 17.35 -5.96 14.23
C PHE A 60 18.61 -5.51 13.47
N ASP A 61 19.58 -4.97 14.20
CA ASP A 61 20.91 -4.74 13.64
C ASP A 61 21.65 -6.08 13.57
N LYS A 62 21.85 -6.55 12.34
CA LYS A 62 22.48 -7.82 12.02
C LYS A 62 23.93 -7.91 12.51
N ALA A 63 24.63 -6.77 12.64
CA ALA A 63 26.02 -6.76 13.11
C ALA A 63 26.15 -7.06 14.61
N GLY A 64 25.10 -6.79 15.39
CA GLY A 64 25.08 -6.95 16.86
C GLY A 64 24.32 -8.16 17.38
N LEU A 65 24.04 -9.17 16.54
CA LEU A 65 23.19 -10.30 16.93
C LEU A 65 23.84 -11.21 17.98
N ASP A 66 25.15 -11.43 17.93
CA ASP A 66 25.85 -12.25 18.92
C ASP A 66 25.79 -11.60 20.31
N GLU A 67 25.91 -10.27 20.36
CA GLU A 67 25.77 -9.51 21.61
C GLU A 67 24.32 -9.57 22.12
N LEU A 68 23.34 -9.48 21.22
CA LEU A 68 21.93 -9.60 21.60
C LEU A 68 21.61 -11.02 22.11
N ALA A 69 22.18 -12.06 21.53
CA ALA A 69 21.99 -13.46 21.94
C ALA A 69 22.91 -13.89 23.10
N SER A 70 23.17 -12.98 24.04
CA SER A 70 24.03 -13.19 25.22
C SER A 70 23.27 -12.90 26.53
N GLU A 71 23.98 -12.90 27.66
CA GLU A 71 23.46 -12.47 28.96
C GLU A 71 22.91 -11.03 28.98
N ARG A 72 23.18 -10.23 27.93
CA ARG A 72 22.66 -8.87 27.78
C ARG A 72 21.17 -8.82 27.42
N LEU A 73 20.58 -9.91 26.97
CA LEU A 73 19.14 -10.02 26.73
C LEU A 73 18.47 -10.68 27.94
N ALA A 74 17.89 -9.87 28.81
CA ALA A 74 17.15 -10.38 29.96
C ALA A 74 15.86 -11.06 29.48
N LEU A 75 15.67 -12.34 29.85
CA LEU A 75 14.53 -13.16 29.43
C LEU A 75 13.54 -13.39 30.57
N ALA A 76 12.25 -13.20 30.28
CA ALA A 76 11.15 -13.67 31.10
C ALA A 76 10.44 -14.84 30.39
N PRO A 77 10.25 -16.01 31.02
CA PRO A 77 9.56 -17.14 30.39
C PRO A 77 8.09 -16.80 30.13
N ASP A 78 7.59 -17.21 28.97
CA ASP A 78 6.20 -17.03 28.53
C ASP A 78 5.51 -18.38 28.33
N PHE A 79 6.16 -19.30 27.60
CA PHE A 79 5.60 -20.60 27.27
C PHE A 79 6.70 -21.66 27.11
N ALA A 80 6.41 -22.93 27.42
CA ALA A 80 7.29 -24.05 27.12
C ALA A 80 6.48 -25.32 26.81
N ASN A 81 6.84 -26.03 25.74
CA ASN A 81 6.28 -27.32 25.36
C ASN A 81 7.29 -28.15 24.55
N ASP A 82 7.65 -29.33 25.06
CA ASP A 82 8.65 -30.24 24.50
C ASP A 82 9.95 -29.50 24.15
N ILE A 83 10.23 -29.29 22.86
CA ILE A 83 11.41 -28.56 22.38
C ILE A 83 11.16 -27.07 22.07
N TYR A 84 9.93 -26.57 22.23
CA TYR A 84 9.54 -25.20 21.92
C TYR A 84 9.33 -24.37 23.18
N SER A 85 10.14 -23.35 23.39
CA SER A 85 9.95 -22.35 24.45
C SER A 85 9.86 -20.94 23.88
N LYS A 86 9.08 -20.09 24.56
CA LYS A 86 8.92 -18.66 24.27
C LYS A 86 9.33 -17.87 25.49
N TYR A 87 10.03 -16.77 25.23
CA TYR A 87 10.46 -15.81 26.24
C TYR A 87 10.17 -14.40 25.75
N VAL A 88 9.89 -13.48 26.68
CA VAL A 88 9.92 -12.04 26.42
C VAL A 88 11.31 -11.54 26.76
N GLY A 89 12.02 -11.01 25.76
CA GLY A 89 13.37 -10.46 25.93
C GLY A 89 13.39 -8.94 26.04
N THR A 90 14.17 -8.39 26.97
CA THR A 90 14.44 -6.95 27.06
C THR A 90 15.82 -6.64 26.45
N PRO A 91 15.88 -6.03 25.25
CA PRO A 91 17.14 -5.82 24.55
C PRO A 91 17.99 -4.71 25.18
N PRO A 92 19.32 -4.73 24.98
CA PRO A 92 20.19 -3.61 25.35
C PRO A 92 19.83 -2.34 24.55
N PRO A 93 20.16 -1.14 25.06
CA PRO A 93 19.82 0.14 24.40
C PRO A 93 20.27 0.25 22.95
N SER A 94 21.39 -0.39 22.57
CA SER A 94 21.90 -0.43 21.20
C SER A 94 20.94 -1.08 20.20
N GLN A 95 20.08 -2.00 20.65
CA GLN A 95 19.11 -2.74 19.83
C GLN A 95 17.66 -2.30 20.10
N ALA A 96 17.43 -1.33 21.00
CA ALA A 96 16.10 -0.90 21.44
C ALA A 96 15.53 0.28 20.63
N GLY A 97 16.13 0.59 19.48
CA GLY A 97 15.80 1.76 18.65
C GLY A 97 14.35 1.76 18.14
N VAL A 98 13.77 2.96 18.08
CA VAL A 98 12.44 3.24 17.54
C VAL A 98 12.57 4.31 16.45
N THR A 99 11.87 4.13 15.34
CA THR A 99 11.68 5.17 14.32
C THR A 99 10.57 6.09 14.76
N VAL A 100 10.79 7.39 14.64
CA VAL A 100 9.86 8.45 15.07
C VAL A 100 9.62 9.37 13.88
N ASP A 101 8.41 9.34 13.32
CA ASP A 101 7.98 10.28 12.28
C ASP A 101 6.95 11.24 12.88
N LEU A 102 7.10 12.53 12.58
CA LEU A 102 6.21 13.57 13.08
C LEU A 102 5.61 14.36 11.93
N ILE A 103 4.28 14.49 11.93
CA ILE A 103 3.54 15.36 11.05
C ILE A 103 3.01 16.53 11.88
N TYR A 104 3.55 17.73 11.67
CA TYR A 104 3.15 18.94 12.39
C TYR A 104 3.27 20.20 11.50
N PRO A 105 2.23 21.05 11.43
CA PRO A 105 0.87 20.82 11.93
C PRO A 105 0.13 19.75 11.10
N ALA A 106 -0.61 18.87 11.78
CA ALA A 106 -1.43 17.86 11.13
C ALA A 106 -2.76 18.46 10.65
N THR A 107 -3.28 17.95 9.54
CA THR A 107 -4.62 18.29 9.04
C THR A 107 -5.59 17.15 9.35
N ASP A 108 -6.90 17.40 9.25
CA ASP A 108 -7.91 16.33 9.37
C ASP A 108 -7.67 15.18 8.39
N LYS A 109 -7.10 15.47 7.21
CA LYS A 109 -6.71 14.43 6.23
C LYS A 109 -5.57 13.56 6.76
N HIS A 110 -4.56 14.16 7.40
CA HIS A 110 -3.47 13.40 8.03
C HIS A 110 -4.01 12.51 9.15
N ILE A 111 -4.88 13.07 10.01
CA ILE A 111 -5.49 12.34 11.12
C ILE A 111 -6.33 11.16 10.60
N ALA A 112 -7.23 11.41 9.64
CA ALA A 112 -8.08 10.38 9.06
C ALA A 112 -7.29 9.27 8.36
N LYS A 113 -6.16 9.60 7.70
CA LYS A 113 -5.28 8.62 7.04
C LYS A 113 -4.68 7.61 8.02
N HIS A 114 -4.29 8.06 9.22
CA HIS A 114 -3.62 7.23 10.22
C HIS A 114 -4.56 6.61 11.25
N ARG A 115 -5.83 7.05 11.28
CA ARG A 115 -6.86 6.48 12.12
C ARG A 115 -7.21 5.06 11.65
N ALA A 116 -7.10 4.09 12.54
CA ALA A 116 -7.54 2.74 12.33
C ALA A 116 -9.05 2.75 12.07
N GLN A 117 -9.44 2.01 11.05
CA GLN A 117 -10.81 1.73 10.70
C GLN A 117 -11.00 0.23 10.71
N LYS A 118 -12.15 -0.24 11.17
CA LYS A 118 -12.48 -1.65 11.02
C LYS A 118 -12.51 -1.97 9.53
N ARG A 119 -12.12 -3.20 9.24
CA ARG A 119 -12.14 -3.73 7.88
C ARG A 119 -13.14 -4.87 7.81
N VAL A 120 -13.89 -4.86 6.73
CA VAL A 120 -15.00 -5.78 6.48
C VAL A 120 -14.79 -6.46 5.14
N MET A 121 -15.22 -7.71 5.06
CA MET A 121 -15.28 -8.43 3.79
C MET A 121 -16.66 -8.24 3.18
N VAL A 122 -16.68 -7.86 1.91
CA VAL A 122 -17.90 -7.66 1.12
C VAL A 122 -17.91 -8.69 0.01
N THR A 123 -19.07 -9.28 -0.24
CA THR A 123 -19.31 -10.21 -1.34
C THR A 123 -20.27 -9.56 -2.32
N GLU A 124 -19.75 -9.12 -3.46
CA GLU A 124 -20.49 -8.42 -4.50
C GLU A 124 -20.93 -9.40 -5.59
N THR A 125 -22.24 -9.58 -5.75
CA THR A 125 -22.81 -10.32 -6.88
C THR A 125 -22.84 -9.44 -8.14
N PRO A 126 -22.99 -10.02 -9.35
CA PRO A 126 -23.18 -9.25 -10.58
C PRO A 126 -24.33 -8.24 -10.48
N GLU A 127 -25.43 -8.62 -9.85
CA GLU A 127 -26.60 -7.75 -9.66
C GLU A 127 -26.26 -6.56 -8.77
N LEU A 128 -25.50 -6.78 -7.69
CA LEU A 128 -25.05 -5.71 -6.79
C LEU A 128 -24.06 -4.78 -7.47
N TYR A 129 -23.19 -5.32 -8.33
CA TYR A 129 -22.31 -4.52 -9.17
C TYR A 129 -23.12 -3.59 -10.08
N GLU A 130 -24.06 -4.13 -10.86
CA GLU A 130 -24.88 -3.36 -11.80
C GLU A 130 -25.77 -2.31 -11.12
N GLN A 131 -26.37 -2.65 -9.97
CA GLN A 131 -27.35 -1.80 -9.30
C GLN A 131 -26.72 -0.74 -8.38
N THR A 132 -25.53 -1.00 -7.85
CA THR A 132 -24.92 -0.14 -6.81
C THR A 132 -23.53 0.32 -7.19
N VAL A 133 -22.63 -0.61 -7.52
CA VAL A 133 -21.20 -0.27 -7.71
C VAL A 133 -20.95 0.46 -9.02
N LEU A 134 -21.57 0.03 -10.11
CA LEU A 134 -21.44 0.66 -11.42
C LEU A 134 -22.02 2.09 -11.44
N PRO A 135 -23.21 2.38 -10.86
CA PRO A 135 -23.68 3.75 -10.65
C PRO A 135 -22.72 4.61 -9.83
N TYR A 136 -22.12 4.04 -8.76
CA TYR A 136 -21.09 4.73 -8.00
C TYR A 136 -19.85 5.04 -8.83
N ILE A 137 -19.33 4.07 -9.62
CA ILE A 137 -18.19 4.30 -10.52
C ILE A 137 -18.49 5.44 -11.49
N ARG A 138 -19.70 5.45 -12.07
CA ARG A 138 -20.15 6.49 -13.02
C ARG A 138 -20.35 7.86 -12.36
N SER A 139 -20.58 7.93 -11.05
CA SER A 139 -20.71 9.20 -10.33
C SER A 139 -19.36 9.83 -9.99
N ILE A 140 -18.26 9.07 -10.06
CA ILE A 140 -16.91 9.59 -9.81
C ILE A 140 -16.56 10.65 -10.87
N PRO A 141 -16.22 11.88 -10.47
CA PRO A 141 -15.86 12.93 -11.43
C PRO A 141 -14.64 12.52 -12.29
N PRO A 142 -14.68 12.68 -13.63
CA PRO A 142 -13.56 12.33 -14.51
C PRO A 142 -12.25 13.02 -14.14
N ALA A 143 -12.32 14.22 -13.55
CA ALA A 143 -11.17 14.96 -13.05
C ALA A 143 -10.32 14.18 -12.02
N ARG A 144 -10.90 13.18 -11.32
CA ARG A 144 -10.14 12.31 -10.41
C ARG A 144 -9.12 11.43 -11.12
N LEU A 145 -9.29 11.18 -12.42
CA LEU A 145 -8.33 10.42 -13.25
C LEU A 145 -7.33 11.32 -13.99
N GLN A 146 -7.39 12.65 -13.83
CA GLN A 146 -6.54 13.56 -14.59
C GLN A 146 -5.04 13.31 -14.37
N TRP A 147 -4.64 12.88 -13.17
CA TRP A 147 -3.25 12.53 -12.88
C TRP A 147 -2.77 11.33 -13.71
N VAL A 148 -3.63 10.32 -13.94
CA VAL A 148 -3.34 9.17 -14.82
C VAL A 148 -3.09 9.67 -16.24
N TYR A 149 -3.97 10.54 -16.73
CA TYR A 149 -3.84 11.09 -18.09
C TYR A 149 -2.60 11.97 -18.24
N ASN A 150 -2.20 12.69 -17.19
CA ASN A 150 -0.95 13.45 -17.21
C ASN A 150 0.27 12.54 -17.36
N ILE A 151 0.25 11.34 -16.78
CA ILE A 151 1.33 10.34 -16.97
C ILE A 151 1.26 9.78 -18.39
N LEU A 152 0.10 9.31 -18.84
CA LEU A 152 -0.08 8.74 -20.19
C LEU A 152 0.25 9.73 -21.32
N GLU A 153 0.05 11.03 -21.09
CA GLU A 153 0.38 12.12 -22.01
C GLU A 153 1.79 12.69 -21.78
N LYS A 154 2.60 12.05 -20.92
CA LYS A 154 3.98 12.45 -20.58
C LYS A 154 4.12 13.88 -20.03
N LYS A 155 3.04 14.44 -19.47
CA LYS A 155 3.04 15.75 -18.80
C LYS A 155 3.63 15.68 -17.39
N LYS A 156 3.62 14.50 -16.77
CA LYS A 156 4.17 14.19 -15.44
C LYS A 156 4.84 12.83 -15.44
N GLU A 157 5.84 12.67 -14.57
CA GLU A 157 6.59 11.42 -14.32
C GLU A 157 7.28 10.77 -15.54
N ALA A 158 7.46 11.52 -16.63
CA ALA A 158 8.11 11.02 -17.84
C ALA A 158 9.57 10.59 -17.61
N ASP A 159 10.24 11.20 -16.64
CA ASP A 159 11.60 10.87 -16.19
C ASP A 159 11.69 9.54 -15.43
N ARG A 160 10.56 9.05 -14.89
CA ARG A 160 10.46 7.79 -14.13
C ARG A 160 9.99 6.61 -14.98
N LEU A 161 9.76 6.83 -16.28
CA LEU A 161 9.25 5.80 -17.20
C LEU A 161 10.26 4.63 -17.33
N ILE A 162 9.81 3.40 -17.03
CA ILE A 162 10.61 2.19 -17.22
C ILE A 162 10.47 1.65 -18.64
N PHE A 163 9.22 1.59 -19.13
CA PHE A 163 8.88 1.01 -20.42
C PHE A 163 7.56 1.58 -20.93
N GLU A 164 7.43 1.72 -22.25
CA GLU A 164 6.18 2.06 -22.91
C GLU A 164 6.00 1.20 -24.16
N ASP A 165 4.81 0.60 -24.29
CA ASP A 165 4.28 0.16 -25.58
C ASP A 165 3.27 1.22 -26.04
N PRO A 166 3.56 2.01 -27.08
CA PRO A 166 2.75 3.18 -27.45
C PRO A 166 1.45 2.82 -28.18
N ASN A 167 1.13 1.53 -28.38
CA ASN A 167 -0.10 1.13 -29.04
C ASN A 167 -1.33 1.66 -28.26
N PRO A 168 -2.26 2.41 -28.89
CA PRO A 168 -3.36 3.05 -28.16
C PRO A 168 -4.37 2.06 -27.56
N SER A 169 -4.47 0.84 -28.10
CA SER A 169 -5.47 -0.16 -27.69
C SER A 169 -4.87 -1.32 -26.89
N LEU A 170 -3.62 -1.69 -27.19
CA LEU A 170 -2.93 -2.86 -26.62
C LEU A 170 -1.72 -2.47 -25.77
N GLY A 171 -1.33 -1.20 -25.78
CA GLY A 171 -0.15 -0.69 -25.12
C GLY A 171 -0.40 -0.15 -23.72
N PHE A 172 0.69 0.15 -23.04
CA PHE A 172 0.73 0.63 -21.67
C PHE A 172 2.04 1.34 -21.36
N MET A 173 2.05 2.11 -20.27
CA MET A 173 3.26 2.65 -19.67
C MET A 173 3.53 2.00 -18.32
N LEU A 174 4.78 1.63 -18.06
CA LEU A 174 5.26 1.04 -16.82
C LEU A 174 6.10 2.05 -16.04
N HIS A 175 5.75 2.27 -14.78
CA HIS A 175 6.45 3.18 -13.87
C HIS A 175 6.72 2.50 -12.52
N PRO A 176 7.70 2.97 -11.74
CA PRO A 176 7.78 2.66 -10.32
C PRO A 176 6.51 3.14 -9.59
N ASP A 177 5.97 2.34 -8.67
CA ASP A 177 4.86 2.78 -7.83
C ASP A 177 5.33 3.88 -6.85
N LEU A 178 4.44 4.81 -6.49
CA LEU A 178 4.74 5.88 -5.55
C LEU A 178 5.13 5.38 -4.15
N LYS A 179 4.74 4.15 -3.80
CA LYS A 179 5.08 3.53 -2.51
C LYS A 179 6.47 2.91 -2.50
N TRP A 180 7.11 2.79 -3.66
CA TRP A 180 8.47 2.28 -3.74
C TRP A 180 9.45 3.44 -3.67
N ASP A 181 10.11 3.57 -2.52
CA ASP A 181 11.21 4.50 -2.35
C ASP A 181 12.44 3.94 -3.09
N GLN A 182 12.73 4.51 -4.26
CA GLN A 182 13.87 4.13 -5.06
C GLN A 182 15.08 4.95 -4.63
N ASP A 183 15.95 4.35 -3.81
CA ASP A 183 17.33 4.80 -3.76
C ASP A 183 17.98 4.41 -5.11
N GLN A 184 18.31 5.42 -5.93
CA GLN A 184 18.90 5.18 -7.25
C GLN A 184 20.27 4.53 -7.18
N ASP A 185 20.98 4.68 -6.05
CA ASP A 185 22.31 4.12 -5.83
C ASP A 185 22.24 2.71 -5.20
N GLN A 186 21.12 2.35 -4.55
CA GLN A 186 20.92 1.06 -3.89
C GLN A 186 19.49 0.51 -4.05
N VAL A 187 19.15 0.07 -5.25
CA VAL A 187 17.87 -0.60 -5.49
C VAL A 187 17.86 -1.97 -4.79
N GLN A 188 17.04 -2.11 -3.74
CA GLN A 188 16.77 -3.39 -3.08
C GLN A 188 15.70 -4.16 -3.89
N PRO A 189 16.05 -5.26 -4.57
CA PRO A 189 15.11 -5.96 -5.45
C PRO A 189 13.85 -6.45 -4.74
N GLU A 190 13.97 -6.81 -3.46
CA GLU A 190 12.87 -7.34 -2.64
C GLU A 190 11.80 -6.29 -2.33
N GLN A 191 12.13 -5.01 -2.49
CA GLN A 191 11.21 -3.89 -2.31
C GLN A 191 10.54 -3.44 -3.61
N LEU A 192 10.89 -4.07 -4.74
CA LEU A 192 10.40 -3.67 -6.06
C LEU A 192 8.87 -3.63 -6.10
N TYR A 193 8.35 -2.49 -6.55
CA TYR A 193 6.93 -2.30 -6.82
C TYR A 193 6.76 -1.34 -8.00
N CYS A 194 6.24 -1.85 -9.11
CA CYS A 194 5.92 -1.11 -10.33
C CYS A 194 4.42 -1.17 -10.64
N LEU A 195 3.98 -0.26 -11.50
CA LEU A 195 2.60 -0.07 -11.91
C LEU A 195 2.54 0.16 -13.43
N ALA A 196 1.73 -0.65 -14.11
CA ALA A 196 1.41 -0.49 -15.53
C ALA A 196 0.07 0.21 -15.70
N LEU A 197 0.04 1.31 -16.47
CA LEU A 197 -1.15 2.06 -16.85
C LEU A 197 -1.44 1.81 -18.34
N VAL A 198 -2.59 1.23 -18.67
CA VAL A 198 -2.95 0.97 -20.08
C VAL A 198 -3.28 2.29 -20.79
N HIS A 199 -3.02 2.38 -22.10
CA HIS A 199 -3.29 3.62 -22.86
C HIS A 199 -4.78 3.88 -23.07
N ARG A 200 -5.56 2.81 -23.32
CA ARG A 200 -7.01 2.91 -23.50
C ARG A 200 -7.69 3.42 -22.24
N ARG A 201 -8.77 4.17 -22.41
CA ARG A 201 -9.43 4.93 -21.32
C ARG A 201 -10.81 4.41 -20.95
N ASP A 202 -11.26 3.34 -21.61
CA ASP A 202 -12.60 2.76 -21.50
C ASP A 202 -12.66 1.53 -20.59
N LEU A 203 -11.53 1.13 -19.98
CA LEU A 203 -11.46 0.06 -19.00
C LEU A 203 -11.25 0.65 -17.61
N GLY A 204 -12.24 0.50 -16.73
CA GLY A 204 -12.18 0.99 -15.36
C GLY A 204 -11.60 -0.04 -14.40
N CYS A 205 -12.04 -1.31 -14.50
CA CYS A 205 -11.58 -2.38 -13.62
C CYS A 205 -11.74 -3.77 -14.26
N MET A 206 -11.55 -4.82 -13.46
CA MET A 206 -11.63 -6.21 -13.95
C MET A 206 -13.01 -6.61 -14.47
N ARG A 207 -14.09 -5.92 -14.04
CA ARG A 207 -15.47 -6.16 -14.50
C ARG A 207 -15.65 -5.86 -15.99
N ASP A 208 -14.83 -4.98 -16.55
CA ASP A 208 -14.85 -4.59 -17.97
C ASP A 208 -14.07 -5.58 -18.86
N LEU A 209 -13.32 -6.51 -18.27
CA LEU A 209 -12.42 -7.40 -19.00
C LEU A 209 -13.18 -8.51 -19.71
N THR A 210 -12.76 -8.76 -20.96
CA THR A 210 -13.39 -9.73 -21.86
C THR A 210 -12.34 -10.39 -22.74
N ALA A 211 -12.74 -11.37 -23.58
CA ALA A 211 -11.82 -12.03 -24.49
C ALA A 211 -11.12 -11.06 -25.46
N GLN A 212 -11.75 -9.93 -25.81
CA GLN A 212 -11.15 -8.89 -26.66
C GLN A 212 -9.93 -8.22 -25.99
N HIS A 213 -9.84 -8.32 -24.67
CA HIS A 213 -8.79 -7.71 -23.86
C HIS A 213 -7.60 -8.64 -23.63
N LEU A 214 -7.69 -9.92 -23.98
CA LEU A 214 -6.60 -10.89 -23.78
C LEU A 214 -5.26 -10.43 -24.38
N PRO A 215 -5.18 -9.90 -25.63
CA PRO A 215 -3.91 -9.45 -26.18
C PRO A 215 -3.29 -8.29 -25.39
N LEU A 216 -4.10 -7.39 -24.82
CA LEU A 216 -3.62 -6.32 -23.96
C LEU A 216 -3.08 -6.88 -22.63
N LEU A 217 -3.82 -7.79 -21.99
CA LEU A 217 -3.43 -8.38 -20.71
C LEU A 217 -2.13 -9.19 -20.83
N GLU A 218 -2.00 -9.99 -21.89
CA GLU A 218 -0.79 -10.75 -22.19
C GLU A 218 0.38 -9.81 -22.52
N ASN A 219 0.15 -8.73 -23.29
CA ASN A 219 1.17 -7.74 -23.58
C ASN A 219 1.70 -7.05 -22.31
N VAL A 220 0.79 -6.65 -21.40
CA VAL A 220 1.17 -6.08 -20.11
C VAL A 220 1.99 -7.08 -19.30
N ARG A 221 1.55 -8.33 -19.17
CA ARG A 221 2.28 -9.39 -18.45
C ARG A 221 3.67 -9.59 -19.04
N ASP A 222 3.76 -9.88 -20.33
CA ASP A 222 4.98 -10.36 -20.96
C ASP A 222 6.02 -9.24 -21.10
N LYS A 223 5.62 -8.08 -21.66
CA LYS A 223 6.53 -6.95 -21.82
C LYS A 223 6.85 -6.25 -20.50
N GLY A 224 5.88 -6.21 -19.57
CA GLY A 224 6.11 -5.66 -18.23
C GLY A 224 7.15 -6.46 -17.45
N CYS A 225 7.00 -7.79 -17.42
CA CYS A 225 7.99 -8.69 -16.81
C CYS A 225 9.36 -8.59 -17.50
N GLN A 226 9.40 -8.53 -18.83
CA GLN A 226 10.65 -8.38 -19.58
C GLN A 226 11.37 -7.05 -19.26
N ALA A 227 10.62 -5.95 -19.21
CA ALA A 227 11.15 -4.62 -18.89
C ALA A 227 11.72 -4.58 -17.47
N ILE A 228 11.00 -5.15 -16.49
CA ILE A 228 11.46 -5.23 -15.09
C ILE A 228 12.73 -6.07 -14.98
N SER A 229 12.75 -7.26 -15.60
CA SER A 229 13.92 -8.14 -15.62
C SER A 229 15.13 -7.43 -16.23
N SER A 230 14.93 -6.72 -17.34
CA SER A 230 16.01 -5.99 -18.03
C SER A 230 16.52 -4.80 -17.23
N ARG A 231 15.64 -4.07 -16.53
CA ARG A 231 15.98 -2.83 -15.81
C ARG A 231 16.53 -3.07 -14.40
N TYR A 232 16.06 -4.12 -13.73
CA TYR A 232 16.31 -4.36 -12.30
C TYR A 232 16.88 -5.76 -12.00
N GLY A 233 17.02 -6.64 -12.99
CA GLY A 233 17.54 -7.99 -12.79
C GLY A 233 16.58 -8.93 -12.06
N VAL A 234 15.32 -8.53 -11.83
CA VAL A 234 14.31 -9.36 -11.17
C VAL A 234 13.62 -10.26 -12.20
N PRO A 235 13.82 -11.59 -12.15
CA PRO A 235 13.21 -12.50 -13.10
C PRO A 235 11.68 -12.58 -12.91
N PRO A 236 10.92 -12.94 -13.96
CA PRO A 236 9.46 -13.06 -13.88
C PRO A 236 8.97 -14.02 -12.77
N SER A 237 9.75 -15.06 -12.44
CA SER A 237 9.43 -16.01 -11.36
C SER A 237 9.46 -15.39 -9.96
N GLN A 238 10.04 -14.20 -9.81
CA GLN A 238 10.06 -13.42 -8.57
C GLN A 238 9.05 -12.26 -8.60
N LEU A 239 8.17 -12.19 -9.61
CA LEU A 239 7.16 -11.14 -9.72
C LEU A 239 5.77 -11.68 -9.39
N ARG A 240 5.09 -11.00 -8.46
CA ARG A 240 3.64 -11.07 -8.29
C ARG A 240 3.01 -10.03 -9.21
N VAL A 241 2.31 -10.48 -10.25
CA VAL A 241 1.61 -9.62 -11.20
C VAL A 241 0.11 -9.71 -10.99
N PHE A 242 -0.56 -8.60 -10.68
CA PHE A 242 -1.94 -8.63 -10.21
C PHE A 242 -2.72 -7.34 -10.46
N LEU A 243 -4.05 -7.43 -10.43
CA LEU A 243 -4.96 -6.29 -10.39
C LEU A 243 -5.54 -6.14 -8.99
N HIS A 244 -5.95 -4.93 -8.65
CA HIS A 244 -6.77 -4.69 -7.46
C HIS A 244 -8.26 -4.77 -7.78
N TYR A 245 -9.03 -5.39 -6.88
CA TYR A 245 -10.49 -5.26 -6.86
C TYR A 245 -11.03 -4.97 -5.44
N PRO A 246 -11.85 -3.91 -5.26
CA PRO A 246 -12.00 -2.80 -6.19
C PRO A 246 -10.66 -2.04 -6.34
N PRO A 247 -10.38 -1.40 -7.48
CA PRO A 247 -9.17 -0.59 -7.62
C PRO A 247 -9.27 0.71 -6.80
N SER A 248 -8.14 1.37 -6.54
CA SER A 248 -8.14 2.69 -5.88
C SER A 248 -8.61 3.82 -6.79
N TYR A 249 -8.63 3.59 -8.10
CA TYR A 249 -9.14 4.48 -9.14
C TYR A 249 -9.53 3.64 -10.36
N TYR A 250 -10.58 4.05 -11.06
CA TYR A 250 -11.17 3.27 -12.15
C TYR A 250 -10.57 3.63 -13.52
N HIS A 251 -9.28 3.31 -13.66
CA HIS A 251 -8.57 3.21 -14.93
C HIS A 251 -7.72 1.94 -14.83
N LEU A 252 -7.88 0.99 -15.76
CA LEU A 252 -7.26 -0.31 -15.65
C LEU A 252 -5.75 -0.19 -15.49
N HIS A 253 -5.23 -0.82 -14.43
CA HIS A 253 -3.82 -0.82 -14.11
C HIS A 253 -3.41 -2.14 -13.49
N VAL A 254 -2.16 -2.54 -13.74
CA VAL A 254 -1.59 -3.80 -13.27
C VAL A 254 -0.40 -3.52 -12.38
N HIS A 255 -0.39 -4.18 -11.23
CA HIS A 255 0.67 -4.10 -10.23
C HIS A 255 1.71 -5.19 -10.51
N PHE A 256 2.98 -4.82 -10.39
CA PHE A 256 4.12 -5.74 -10.42
C PHE A 256 4.89 -5.56 -9.12
N ALA A 257 4.84 -6.52 -8.22
CA ALA A 257 5.58 -6.48 -6.97
C ALA A 257 6.56 -7.64 -6.91
N HIS A 258 7.70 -7.46 -6.23
CA HIS A 258 8.54 -8.60 -5.88
C HIS A 258 7.72 -9.60 -5.04
N ALA A 259 7.96 -10.90 -5.21
CA ALA A 259 7.22 -11.96 -4.53
C ALA A 259 7.34 -11.88 -3.01
N SER A 260 8.49 -11.41 -2.51
CA SER A 260 8.74 -11.17 -1.08
C SER A 260 8.15 -9.87 -0.54
N LEU A 261 7.60 -9.00 -1.39
CA LEU A 261 6.98 -7.76 -0.92
C LEU A 261 5.63 -8.09 -0.27
N GLU A 262 5.48 -7.74 1.01
CA GLU A 262 4.26 -7.94 1.78
C GLU A 262 3.64 -6.60 2.18
N HIS A 263 2.42 -6.34 1.70
CA HIS A 263 1.59 -5.24 2.17
C HIS A 263 0.12 -5.56 1.90
N ARG A 264 -0.81 -4.80 2.49
CA ARG A 264 -2.26 -5.09 2.38
C ARG A 264 -2.82 -5.11 0.94
N GLY A 265 -2.10 -4.52 -0.03
CA GLY A 265 -2.52 -4.51 -1.43
C GLY A 265 -2.31 -5.86 -2.13
N VAL A 266 -1.32 -6.66 -1.69
CA VAL A 266 -1.04 -7.98 -2.29
C VAL A 266 -1.86 -9.11 -1.67
N ALA A 267 -2.69 -8.80 -0.67
CA ALA A 267 -3.48 -9.79 0.05
C ALA A 267 -4.67 -10.30 -0.79
N ALA A 268 -5.05 -11.57 -0.56
CA ALA A 268 -6.30 -12.12 -1.06
C ALA A 268 -7.50 -11.28 -0.57
N GLY A 269 -8.52 -11.12 -1.41
CA GLY A 269 -9.59 -10.14 -1.16
C GLY A 269 -9.21 -8.70 -1.50
N LYS A 270 -8.07 -8.51 -2.19
CA LYS A 270 -7.70 -7.25 -2.83
C LYS A 270 -6.96 -7.50 -4.14
N ALA A 271 -5.91 -8.32 -4.10
CA ALA A 271 -5.16 -8.72 -5.29
C ALA A 271 -5.84 -9.89 -6.00
N VAL A 272 -5.91 -9.82 -7.32
CA VAL A 272 -6.26 -10.93 -8.22
C VAL A 272 -5.14 -11.08 -9.23
N LEU A 273 -4.49 -12.25 -9.28
CA LEU A 273 -3.34 -12.47 -10.15
C LEU A 273 -3.73 -12.30 -11.62
N LEU A 274 -2.87 -11.66 -12.41
CA LEU A 274 -3.14 -11.38 -13.82
C LEU A 274 -3.31 -12.66 -14.63
N ASP A 275 -2.51 -13.69 -14.35
CA ASP A 275 -2.65 -15.00 -15.00
C ASP A 275 -3.99 -15.68 -14.67
N ASP A 276 -4.48 -15.57 -13.43
CA ASP A 276 -5.82 -16.06 -13.06
C ASP A 276 -6.93 -15.29 -13.80
N VAL A 277 -6.74 -13.98 -14.02
CA VAL A 277 -7.66 -13.16 -14.82
C VAL A 277 -7.70 -13.61 -16.27
N ILE A 278 -6.52 -13.82 -16.87
CA ILE A 278 -6.37 -14.29 -18.26
C ILE A 278 -6.96 -15.68 -18.42
N ASP A 279 -6.60 -16.63 -17.55
CA ASP A 279 -7.09 -18.00 -17.58
C ASP A 279 -8.61 -18.05 -17.39
N CYS A 280 -9.15 -17.27 -16.46
CA CYS A 280 -10.59 -17.25 -16.21
C CYS A 280 -11.39 -16.86 -17.46
N ILE A 281 -10.92 -15.87 -18.22
CA ILE A 281 -11.55 -15.45 -19.48
C ILE A 281 -11.45 -16.56 -20.54
N LYS A 282 -10.28 -17.20 -20.66
CA LYS A 282 -10.04 -18.28 -21.64
C LYS A 282 -10.88 -19.52 -21.35
N THR A 283 -11.04 -19.86 -20.07
CA THR A 283 -11.66 -21.11 -19.62
C THR A 283 -13.17 -20.98 -19.45
N PHE A 284 -13.67 -19.87 -18.90
CA PHE A 284 -15.07 -19.72 -18.50
C PHE A 284 -15.87 -18.76 -19.39
N GLY A 285 -15.24 -18.19 -20.42
CA GLY A 285 -15.88 -17.37 -21.44
C GLY A 285 -15.56 -15.89 -21.36
N SER A 286 -15.86 -15.19 -22.46
CA SER A 286 -15.52 -13.78 -22.68
C SER A 286 -16.12 -12.82 -21.64
N ASP A 287 -17.14 -13.20 -20.91
CA ASP A 287 -17.85 -12.37 -19.93
C ASP A 287 -17.69 -12.91 -18.49
N ALA A 288 -16.70 -13.78 -18.25
CA ALA A 288 -16.55 -14.47 -16.97
C ALA A 288 -16.46 -13.49 -15.78
N TRP A 289 -15.76 -12.36 -15.93
CA TRP A 289 -15.57 -11.39 -14.86
C TRP A 289 -16.79 -10.51 -14.60
N SER A 290 -17.69 -10.32 -15.57
CA SER A 290 -18.96 -9.60 -15.32
C SER A 290 -19.97 -10.46 -14.58
N ARG A 291 -19.95 -11.78 -14.77
CA ARG A 291 -20.91 -12.73 -14.16
C ARG A 291 -20.48 -13.33 -12.82
N ARG A 292 -19.24 -13.11 -12.38
CA ARG A 292 -18.74 -13.71 -11.13
C ARG A 292 -19.15 -12.91 -9.90
N THR A 293 -19.31 -13.61 -8.78
CA THR A 293 -19.35 -12.98 -7.46
C THR A 293 -17.92 -12.71 -7.01
N LEU A 294 -17.64 -11.49 -6.55
CA LEU A 294 -16.31 -11.06 -6.11
C LEU A 294 -16.32 -10.72 -4.62
N THR A 295 -15.38 -11.29 -3.88
CA THR A 295 -15.22 -11.02 -2.45
C THR A 295 -13.97 -10.18 -2.21
N PHE A 296 -14.13 -9.04 -1.55
CA PHE A 296 -13.04 -8.09 -1.33
C PHE A 296 -13.16 -7.37 0.01
N GLN A 297 -12.05 -6.81 0.46
CA GLN A 297 -11.96 -6.06 1.72
C GLN A 297 -12.19 -4.57 1.50
N LEU A 298 -13.04 -3.97 2.34
CA LEU A 298 -13.20 -2.51 2.47
C LEU A 298 -12.87 -2.06 3.89
N GLY A 299 -12.52 -0.77 4.03
CA GLY A 299 -12.53 -0.10 5.32
C GLY A 299 -13.89 0.58 5.54
N GLU A 300 -14.33 0.72 6.79
CA GLU A 300 -15.63 1.35 7.10
C GLU A 300 -15.74 2.81 6.64
N ALA A 301 -14.62 3.53 6.45
CA ALA A 301 -14.62 4.88 5.93
C ALA A 301 -14.71 4.93 4.39
N ASP A 302 -14.60 3.79 3.70
CA ASP A 302 -14.71 3.70 2.25
C ASP A 302 -16.14 4.06 1.80
N GLU A 303 -16.27 4.88 0.77
CA GLU A 303 -17.56 5.31 0.24
C GLU A 303 -18.36 4.11 -0.30
N LEU A 304 -17.68 3.13 -0.88
CA LEU A 304 -18.32 1.92 -1.38
C LEU A 304 -18.88 1.06 -0.24
N TRP A 305 -18.27 1.09 0.95
CA TRP A 305 -18.82 0.40 2.11
C TRP A 305 -20.14 1.02 2.57
N ARG A 306 -20.30 2.35 2.49
CA ARG A 306 -21.58 3.01 2.82
C ARG A 306 -22.72 2.57 1.90
N LEU A 307 -22.40 2.16 0.68
CA LEU A 307 -23.37 1.71 -0.31
C LEU A 307 -23.67 0.20 -0.22
N LEU A 308 -22.66 -0.60 0.16
CA LEU A 308 -22.74 -2.07 0.18
C LEU A 308 -22.94 -2.68 1.57
N GLY A 309 -22.66 -1.93 2.62
CA GLY A 309 -22.80 -2.37 3.99
C GLY A 309 -24.26 -2.60 4.36
N PRO A 310 -24.52 -3.31 5.48
CA PRO A 310 -25.87 -3.39 6.00
C PRO A 310 -26.34 -1.95 6.24
N GLY A 311 -27.35 -1.50 5.48
CA GLY A 311 -28.04 -0.26 5.79
C GLY A 311 -28.48 -0.29 7.26
N GLU A 312 -28.66 0.87 7.89
CA GLU A 312 -29.17 0.96 9.26
C GLU A 312 -30.39 0.03 9.44
N GLY A 313 -30.18 -1.18 9.99
CA GLY A 313 -31.16 -2.26 9.90
C GLY A 313 -30.60 -3.69 9.81
N ALA A 314 -29.39 -3.95 10.32
CA ALA A 314 -28.94 -5.30 10.68
C ALA A 314 -28.81 -5.41 12.21
#